data_AF-A0A1G9X799-F1
#
_entry.id   AF-A0A1G9X799-F1
#
_cell.length_a   1.000
_cell.length_b   1.000
_cell.length_c   1.000
_cell.angle_alpha   90.00
_cell.angle_beta   90.00
_cell.angle_gamma   90.00
#
_symmetry.space_group_name_H-M   'P 1'
#
loop_
_entity.id
_entity.type
_entity.pdbx_description
1 polymer ?
#
loop_
_entity_poly.entity_id
_entity_poly.type
_entity_poly.pdbx_seq_one_letter_code
_entity_poly.pdbx_strand_id
1 'polypeptide(L)'
;MHHSHNEEMNREAQEFIDELERRNAIQHLPNKEKEILRAVESVDQSMALKSKDLKEYLLLNNKESPVERVAKMFKLSPNEVQDILISAQEKVNRLLAKK
;
A
#
# COMPACT_ATOMS: atom_id res chain seq x y z
N MET A 1 -31.87 5.13 20.32
CA MET A 1 -30.52 4.71 19.90
C MET A 1 -30.43 4.77 18.36
N HIS A 2 -30.25 5.97 17.78
CA HIS A 2 -30.16 6.17 16.33
C HIS A 2 -28.89 6.90 15.87
N HIS A 3 -27.95 7.20 16.79
CA HIS A 3 -26.71 7.90 16.44
C HIS A 3 -25.65 7.01 15.76
N SER A 4 -25.72 5.68 15.93
CA SER A 4 -24.69 4.75 15.45
C SER A 4 -24.62 4.60 13.92
N HIS A 5 -25.75 4.71 13.20
CA HIS A 5 -25.78 4.40 11.76
C HIS A 5 -25.31 5.58 10.88
N ASN A 6 -25.62 6.82 11.30
CA ASN A 6 -25.14 8.02 10.59
C ASN A 6 -23.63 8.23 10.78
N GLU A 7 -23.07 7.87 11.93
CA GLU A 7 -21.63 7.96 12.18
C GLU A 7 -20.85 6.90 11.38
N GLU A 8 -21.39 5.69 11.26
CA GLU A 8 -20.80 4.60 10.46
C GLU A 8 -20.81 4.93 8.96
N MET A 9 -21.95 5.41 8.43
CA MET A 9 -22.05 5.82 7.02
C MET A 9 -21.12 7.00 6.69
N ASN A 10 -20.98 7.97 7.59
CA ASN A 10 -20.03 9.08 7.41
C ASN A 10 -18.58 8.60 7.43
N ARG A 11 -18.26 7.60 8.25
CA ARG A 11 -16.92 7.00 8.31
C ARG A 11 -16.58 6.24 7.04
N GLU A 12 -17.47 5.39 6.54
CA GLU A 12 -17.27 4.66 5.28
C GLU A 12 -17.07 5.61 4.10
N ALA A 13 -17.86 6.69 4.04
CA ALA A 13 -17.71 7.72 3.01
C ALA A 13 -16.35 8.43 3.11
N GLN A 14 -15.89 8.75 4.32
CA GLN A 14 -14.58 9.36 4.53
C GLN A 14 -13.44 8.41 4.13
N GLU A 15 -13.51 7.14 4.53
CA GLU A 15 -12.51 6.13 4.16
C GLU A 15 -12.44 5.95 2.63
N PHE A 16 -13.58 6.02 1.93
CA PHE A 16 -13.62 5.98 0.48
C PHE A 16 -12.99 7.22 -0.18
N ILE A 17 -13.27 8.41 0.35
CA ILE A 17 -12.66 9.68 -0.13
C ILE A 17 -11.14 9.63 0.08
N ASP A 18 -10.69 9.23 1.27
CA ASP A 18 -9.27 9.15 1.61
C ASP A 18 -8.52 8.20 0.66
N GLU A 19 -9.12 7.06 0.31
CA GLU A 19 -8.54 6.11 -0.65
C GLU A 19 -8.50 6.67 -2.08
N LEU A 20 -9.54 7.39 -2.53
CA LEU A 20 -9.52 8.05 -3.84
C LEU A 20 -8.41 9.10 -3.93
N GLU A 21 -8.24 9.89 -2.87
CA GLU A 21 -7.22 10.93 -2.80
C GLU A 21 -5.82 10.33 -2.74
N ARG A 22 -5.63 9.25 -1.97
CA ARG A 22 -4.38 8.47 -1.94
C ARG A 22 -4.04 7.95 -3.33
N ARG A 23 -5.00 7.36 -4.05
CA ARG A 23 -4.80 6.88 -5.44
C ARG A 23 -4.41 8.00 -6.38
N ASN A 24 -5.03 9.18 -6.25
CA ASN A 24 -4.70 10.34 -7.06
C ASN A 24 -3.27 10.83 -6.75
N ALA A 25 -2.89 10.95 -5.48
CA ALA A 25 -1.54 11.32 -5.06
C ALA A 25 -0.48 10.36 -5.64
N ILE A 26 -0.75 9.05 -5.65
CA ILE A 26 0.13 8.04 -6.24
C ILE A 26 0.34 8.28 -7.75
N GLN A 27 -0.62 8.83 -8.49
CA GLN A 27 -0.44 9.14 -9.92
C GLN A 27 0.63 10.21 -10.17
N HIS A 28 0.86 11.10 -9.20
CA HIS A 28 1.87 12.15 -9.28
C HIS A 28 3.27 11.70 -8.86
N LEU A 29 3.44 10.45 -8.42
CA LEU A 29 4.76 9.90 -8.12
C LEU A 29 5.59 9.71 -9.40
N PRO A 30 6.93 9.87 -9.31
CA PRO A 30 7.85 9.39 -10.33
C PRO A 30 7.58 7.94 -10.73
N ASN A 31 7.76 7.61 -12.01
CA ASN A 31 7.38 6.31 -12.57
C ASN A 31 7.99 5.13 -11.81
N LYS A 32 9.29 5.18 -11.49
CA LYS A 32 9.98 4.11 -10.75
C LYS A 32 9.38 3.88 -9.35
N GLU A 33 9.04 4.94 -8.64
CA GLU A 33 8.44 4.85 -7.30
C GLU A 33 7.01 4.29 -7.38
N LYS A 34 6.24 4.75 -8.36
CA LYS A 34 4.88 4.29 -8.65
C LYS A 34 4.84 2.81 -9.02
N GLU A 35 5.76 2.37 -9.87
CA GLU A 35 5.87 0.97 -10.31
C GLU A 35 6.25 0.05 -9.14
N ILE A 36 7.23 0.45 -8.33
CA ILE A 36 7.66 -0.33 -7.17
C ILE A 36 6.56 -0.40 -6.12
N LEU A 37 5.90 0.72 -5.80
CA LEU A 37 4.77 0.74 -4.88
C LEU A 37 3.66 -0.22 -5.33
N ARG A 38 3.22 -0.11 -6.59
CA ARG A 38 2.18 -0.98 -7.15
C ARG A 38 2.59 -2.45 -7.17
N ALA A 39 3.86 -2.73 -7.46
CA ALA A 39 4.37 -4.10 -7.44
C ALA A 39 4.34 -4.70 -6.03
N VAL A 40 4.74 -3.93 -5.01
CA VAL A 40 4.69 -4.37 -3.60
C VAL A 40 3.25 -4.62 -3.16
N GLU A 41 2.33 -3.70 -3.44
CA GLU A 41 0.91 -3.85 -3.13
C GLU A 41 0.29 -5.06 -3.85
N SER A 42 0.62 -5.27 -5.11
CA SER A 42 0.12 -6.41 -5.89
C SER A 42 0.65 -7.74 -5.37
N VAL A 43 1.92 -7.80 -4.98
CA VAL A 43 2.51 -9.01 -4.39
C VAL A 43 1.87 -9.31 -3.04
N ASP A 44 1.72 -8.30 -2.18
CA ASP A 44 1.10 -8.44 -0.87
C ASP A 44 -0.35 -8.92 -0.96
N GLN A 45 -1.16 -8.28 -1.81
CA GLN A 45 -2.53 -8.70 -2.09
C GLN A 45 -2.58 -10.11 -2.67
N SER A 46 -1.68 -10.45 -3.60
CA SER A 46 -1.62 -11.81 -4.14
C SER A 46 -1.27 -12.83 -3.06
N MET A 47 -0.42 -12.49 -2.09
CA MET A 47 -0.08 -13.37 -0.97
C MET A 47 -1.29 -13.57 -0.08
N ALA A 48 -1.95 -12.48 0.32
CA ALA A 48 -3.17 -12.53 1.13
C ALA A 48 -4.28 -13.37 0.47
N LEU A 49 -4.52 -13.20 -0.83
CA LEU A 49 -5.53 -13.96 -1.59
C LEU A 49 -5.18 -15.45 -1.75
N LYS A 50 -3.90 -15.81 -1.70
CA LYS A 50 -3.44 -17.20 -1.80
C LYS A 50 -3.41 -17.91 -0.44
N SER A 51 -3.44 -17.16 0.65
CA SER A 51 -3.45 -17.70 2.01
C SER A 51 -4.86 -18.01 2.47
N LYS A 52 -5.04 -19.15 3.12
CA LYS A 52 -6.32 -19.56 3.72
C LYS A 52 -6.67 -18.74 4.95
N ASP A 53 -5.64 -18.32 5.67
CA ASP A 53 -5.74 -17.57 6.91
C ASP A 53 -4.53 -16.67 7.13
N LEU A 54 -4.59 -15.85 8.19
CA LEU A 54 -3.50 -14.97 8.59
C LEU A 54 -2.20 -15.72 8.91
N LYS A 55 -2.29 -16.93 9.46
CA LYS A 55 -1.11 -17.71 9.83
C LYS A 55 -0.34 -18.16 8.59
N GLU A 56 -1.03 -18.62 7.55
CA GLU A 56 -0.42 -18.97 6.27
C GLU A 56 0.19 -17.75 5.59
N TYR A 57 -0.48 -16.59 5.63
CA TYR A 57 0.06 -15.33 5.10
C TYR A 57 1.37 -14.94 5.80
N LEU A 58 1.40 -14.97 7.14
CA LEU A 58 2.60 -14.66 7.90
C LEU A 58 3.74 -15.65 7.61
N LEU A 59 3.43 -16.94 7.40
CA LEU A 59 4.42 -17.92 6.98
C LEU A 59 5.00 -17.62 5.59
N LEU A 60 4.17 -17.18 4.63
CA LEU A 60 4.66 -16.75 3.31
C LEU A 60 5.50 -15.49 3.40
N ASN A 61 5.08 -14.51 4.20
CA ASN A 61 5.79 -13.26 4.41
C ASN A 61 7.15 -13.46 5.11
N ASN A 62 7.22 -14.37 6.08
CA ASN A 62 8.48 -14.69 6.77
C ASN A 62 9.47 -15.46 5.90
N LYS A 63 9.00 -16.20 4.89
CA LYS A 63 9.87 -16.87 3.92
C LYS A 63 10.47 -15.88 2.93
N GLU A 64 9.63 -14.98 2.44
CA GLU A 64 10.02 -13.92 1.52
C GLU A 64 8.93 -12.85 1.48
N SER A 65 9.25 -11.68 2.00
CA SER A 65 8.36 -10.54 2.08
C SER A 65 8.04 -9.96 0.69
N PRO A 66 6.93 -9.20 0.55
CA PRO A 66 6.64 -8.46 -0.68
C PRO A 66 7.80 -7.58 -1.16
N VAL A 67 8.50 -6.94 -0.23
CA VAL A 67 9.68 -6.11 -0.51
C VAL A 67 10.80 -6.94 -1.13
N GLU A 68 11.12 -8.11 -0.56
CA GLU A 68 12.18 -8.98 -1.08
C GLU A 68 11.84 -9.56 -2.45
N ARG A 69 10.56 -9.93 -2.67
CA ARG A 69 10.08 -10.39 -3.98
C ARG A 69 10.22 -9.32 -5.05
N VAL A 70 9.82 -8.09 -4.73
CA VAL A 70 9.93 -6.95 -5.65
C VAL A 70 11.39 -6.56 -5.88
N ALA A 71 12.23 -6.63 -4.85
CA ALA A 71 13.68 -6.41 -5.00
C ALA A 71 14.27 -7.33 -6.09
N LYS A 72 13.90 -8.61 -6.11
CA LYS A 72 14.30 -9.55 -7.18
C LYS A 72 13.73 -9.18 -8.55
N MET A 73 12.47 -8.77 -8.64
CA MET A 73 11.83 -8.37 -9.91
C MET A 73 12.53 -7.18 -10.57
N PHE A 74 12.96 -6.20 -9.77
CA PHE A 74 13.57 -4.95 -10.25
C PHE A 74 15.11 -4.97 -10.21
N LYS A 75 15.73 -6.10 -9.82
CA LYS A 75 17.19 -6.24 -9.62
C LYS A 75 17.75 -5.18 -8.66
N LEU A 76 17.02 -4.93 -7.58
CA LEU A 76 17.40 -4.03 -6.49
C LEU A 76 17.69 -4.85 -5.23
N SER A 77 18.34 -4.25 -4.25
CA SER A 77 18.37 -4.75 -2.89
C SER A 77 17.04 -4.47 -2.16
N PRO A 78 16.69 -5.25 -1.12
CA PRO A 78 15.52 -4.94 -0.29
C PRO A 78 15.57 -3.54 0.33
N ASN A 79 16.77 -3.07 0.70
CA ASN A 79 16.96 -1.72 1.26
C ASN A 79 16.62 -0.64 0.24
N GLU A 80 17.08 -0.78 -1.02
CA GLU A 80 16.74 0.19 -2.07
C GLU A 80 15.22 0.23 -2.35
N VAL A 81 14.54 -0.92 -2.28
CA VAL A 81 13.08 -0.95 -2.40
C VAL A 81 12.43 -0.21 -1.23
N GLN A 82 12.89 -0.44 0.01
CA GLN A 82 12.38 0.27 1.18
C GLN A 82 12.60 1.78 1.09
N ASP A 83 13.79 2.23 0.69
CA ASP A 83 14.10 3.64 0.51
C ASP A 83 13.17 4.30 -0.53
N ILE A 84 12.88 3.58 -1.62
CA ILE A 84 11.94 4.03 -2.64
C ILE A 84 10.52 4.13 -2.09
N LEU A 85 10.07 3.15 -1.30
CA LEU A 85 8.74 3.18 -0.67
C LEU A 85 8.63 4.31 0.35
N ILE A 86 9.67 4.58 1.13
CA ILE A 86 9.72 5.70 2.08
C ILE A 86 9.63 7.02 1.32
N SER A 87 10.43 7.20 0.27
CA SER A 87 10.37 8.39 -0.60
C SER A 87 8.97 8.57 -1.21
N ALA A 88 8.36 7.48 -1.70
CA ALA A 88 7.00 7.50 -2.24
C ALA A 88 5.99 7.95 -1.17
N GLN A 89 6.06 7.38 0.03
CA GLN A 89 5.16 7.70 1.14
C GLN A 89 5.30 9.17 1.57
N GLU A 90 6.52 9.69 1.67
CA GLU A 90 6.75 11.09 1.98
C GLU A 90 6.11 12.02 0.95
N LYS A 91 6.24 11.69 -0.34
CA LYS A 91 5.64 12.50 -1.42
C LYS A 91 4.12 12.44 -1.40
N VAL A 92 3.54 11.25 -1.20
CA VAL A 92 2.08 11.10 -1.03
C VAL A 92 1.60 11.93 0.16
N ASN A 93 2.27 11.84 1.31
CA ASN A 93 1.92 12.63 2.49
C ASN A 93 1.99 14.14 2.22
N ARG A 94 3.03 14.61 1.51
CA ARG A 94 3.14 16.02 1.13
C ARG A 94 2.05 16.47 0.16
N LEU A 95 1.57 15.59 -0.72
CA LEU A 95 0.45 15.89 -1.63
C LEU A 95 -0.88 15.96 -0.89
N LEU A 96 -1.09 15.08 0.09
CA LEU A 96 -2.32 15.03 0.89
C LEU A 96 -2.38 16.14 1.95
N ALA A 97 -1.24 16.53 2.53
CA ALA A 97 -1.14 17.61 3.52
C ALA A 97 -1.25 19.02 2.93
N LYS A 98 -1.22 19.16 1.60
CA LYS A 98 -1.44 20.43 0.88
C LYS A 98 -2.93 20.75 0.66
N LYS A 99 -3.84 19.96 1.21
CA LYS A 99 -5.26 20.33 1.32
C LYS A 99 -5.48 21.37 2.39
#